data_AF-A0A371FPB0-F1
#
_entry.id   AF-A0A371FPB0-F1
#
_cell.length_a   1.000
_cell.length_b   1.000
_cell.length_c   1.000
_cell.angle_alpha   90.00
_cell.angle_beta   90.00
_cell.angle_gamma   90.00
#
_symmetry.space_group_name_H-M   'P 1'
#
loop_
_entity.id
_entity.type
_entity.pdbx_description
1 polymer ?
#
loop_
_entity_poly.entity_id
_entity_poly.type
_entity_poly.pdbx_seq_one_letter_code
_entity_poly.pdbx_strand_id
1 'polypeptide(L)'
;MNEQILEQIGNDTKSSSHKAAEELSKRPKKGEIYNEITANVKSIEKRLKYLSDNFQLFSIDQAIEIADAAYLLKLLRKPNDEIEMAGQMAHRGALLMLQADMLSKKGKELLEKSKNKLKLTIL
;
A
#
# COMPACT_ATOMS: atom_id res chain seq x y z
N MET A 1 -55.14 10.69 0.57
CA MET A 1 -53.91 10.74 1.41
C MET A 1 -53.01 11.81 0.80
N ASN A 2 -52.58 12.82 1.55
CA ASN A 2 -51.91 14.02 1.02
C ASN A 2 -50.44 13.75 0.65
N GLU A 3 -50.02 14.17 -0.55
CA GLU A 3 -48.63 14.07 -1.03
C GLU A 3 -47.62 14.77 -0.10
N GLN A 4 -48.01 15.91 0.49
CA GLN A 4 -47.17 16.63 1.48
C GLN A 4 -46.85 15.79 2.74
N ILE A 5 -47.74 14.89 3.15
CA ILE A 5 -47.51 14.02 4.32
C ILE A 5 -46.52 12.91 3.97
N LEU A 6 -46.62 12.35 2.76
CA LEU A 6 -45.68 11.35 2.25
C LEU A 6 -44.27 11.93 2.08
N GLU A 7 -44.17 13.17 1.61
CA GLU A 7 -42.90 13.87 1.40
C GLU A 7 -42.21 14.22 2.74
N GLN A 8 -42.99 14.67 3.73
CA GLN A 8 -42.50 14.90 5.10
C GLN A 8 -41.99 13.61 5.76
N ILE A 9 -42.75 12.51 5.67
CA ILE A 9 -42.34 11.19 6.17
C ILE A 9 -41.07 10.69 5.46
N GLY A 10 -40.96 10.92 4.15
CA GLY A 10 -39.78 10.59 3.35
C GLY A 10 -38.53 11.37 3.76
N ASN A 11 -38.67 12.64 4.15
CA ASN A 11 -37.57 13.47 4.64
C ASN A 11 -37.17 13.12 6.08
N ASP A 12 -38.13 12.84 6.95
CA ASP A 12 -37.88 12.44 8.34
C ASP A 12 -37.20 11.07 8.43
N THR A 13 -37.59 10.12 7.56
CA THR A 13 -36.94 8.81 7.46
C THR A 13 -35.50 8.90 6.93
N LYS A 14 -35.21 9.76 5.95
CA LYS A 14 -33.84 10.04 5.49
C LYS A 14 -32.99 10.73 6.56
N SER A 15 -33.55 11.69 7.29
CA SER A 15 -32.88 12.36 8.42
C SER A 15 -32.56 11.36 9.54
N SER A 16 -33.52 10.50 9.87
CA SER A 16 -33.37 9.42 10.85
C SER A 16 -32.29 8.40 10.43
N SER A 17 -32.23 8.02 9.15
CA SER A 17 -31.23 7.07 8.66
C SER A 17 -29.79 7.62 8.74
N HIS A 18 -29.60 8.92 8.51
CA HIS A 18 -28.28 9.55 8.65
C HIS A 18 -27.83 9.58 10.11
N LYS A 19 -28.71 9.95 11.03
CA LYS A 19 -28.42 9.90 12.47
C LYS A 19 -28.11 8.48 12.94
N ALA A 20 -28.89 7.49 12.48
CA ALA A 20 -28.64 6.09 12.81
C ALA A 20 -27.30 5.58 12.29
N ALA A 21 -26.91 5.96 11.07
CA ALA A 21 -25.59 5.61 10.51
C ALA A 21 -24.45 6.26 11.31
N GLU A 22 -24.61 7.53 11.71
CA GLU A 22 -23.64 8.24 12.53
C GLU A 22 -23.48 7.59 13.91
N GLU A 23 -24.58 7.27 14.58
CA GLU A 23 -24.56 6.56 15.87
C GLU A 23 -23.95 5.15 15.76
N LEU A 24 -24.26 4.42 14.69
CA LEU A 24 -23.61 3.14 14.40
C LEU A 24 -22.09 3.29 14.22
N SER A 25 -21.64 4.36 13.55
CA SER A 25 -20.20 4.61 13.33
C SER A 25 -19.42 4.87 14.63
N LYS A 26 -20.08 5.44 15.64
CA LYS A 26 -19.52 5.74 16.97
C LYS A 26 -19.48 4.53 17.90
N ARG A 27 -20.16 3.43 17.55
CA ARG A 27 -20.21 2.25 18.43
C ARG A 27 -18.82 1.68 18.66
N PRO A 28 -18.47 1.32 19.91
CA PRO A 28 -17.22 0.63 20.20
C PRO A 28 -17.12 -0.65 19.38
N LYS A 29 -15.99 -0.83 18.73
CA LYS A 29 -15.70 -2.08 18.00
C LYS A 29 -15.37 -3.17 19.01
N LYS A 30 -16.31 -4.09 19.22
CA LYS A 30 -16.22 -5.20 20.18
C LYS A 30 -16.30 -6.53 19.45
N GLY A 31 -15.54 -7.52 19.92
CA GLY A 31 -15.45 -8.86 19.34
C GLY A 31 -14.00 -9.25 19.03
N GLU A 32 -13.74 -10.56 18.96
CA GLU A 32 -12.39 -11.12 18.79
C GLU A 32 -11.73 -10.68 17.49
N ILE A 33 -12.51 -10.51 16.42
CA ILE A 33 -12.02 -10.03 15.12
C ILE A 33 -11.30 -8.67 15.21
N TYR A 34 -11.76 -7.77 16.09
CA TYR A 34 -11.11 -6.46 16.26
C TYR A 34 -9.82 -6.55 17.07
N ASN A 35 -9.71 -7.53 17.97
CA ASN A 35 -8.47 -7.83 18.67
C ASN A 35 -7.42 -8.39 17.70
N GLU A 36 -7.81 -9.31 16.82
CA GLU A 36 -6.94 -9.86 15.78
C GLU A 36 -6.42 -8.77 14.84
N ILE A 37 -7.31 -7.91 14.31
CA ILE A 37 -6.91 -6.77 13.47
C ILE A 37 -5.92 -5.87 14.22
N THR A 38 -6.19 -5.56 15.49
CA THR A 38 -5.32 -4.69 16.29
C THR A 38 -3.95 -5.33 16.53
N ALA A 39 -3.88 -6.63 16.79
CA ALA A 39 -2.63 -7.36 16.96
C ALA A 39 -1.82 -7.35 15.65
N ASN A 40 -2.48 -7.56 14.51
CA ASN A 40 -1.84 -7.51 13.19
C ASN A 40 -1.29 -6.12 12.87
N VAL A 41 -2.06 -5.05 13.12
CA VAL A 41 -1.58 -3.66 12.94
C VAL A 41 -0.30 -3.41 13.74
N LYS A 42 -0.30 -3.76 15.03
CA LYS A 42 0.89 -3.61 15.88
C LYS A 42 2.10 -4.40 15.37
N SER A 43 1.86 -5.61 14.86
CA SER A 43 2.91 -6.44 14.26
C SER A 43 3.51 -5.77 13.02
N ILE A 44 2.66 -5.24 12.13
CA ILE A 44 3.08 -4.52 10.93
C ILE A 44 3.88 -3.26 11.31
N GLU A 45 3.38 -2.44 12.24
CA GLU A 45 4.09 -1.24 12.71
C GLU A 45 5.46 -1.57 13.31
N LYS A 46 5.55 -2.64 14.12
CA LYS A 46 6.83 -3.13 14.67
C LYS A 46 7.79 -3.57 13.55
N ARG A 47 7.27 -4.24 12.52
CA ARG A 47 8.08 -4.67 11.37
C ARG A 47 8.57 -3.48 10.55
N LEU A 48 7.71 -2.49 10.28
CA LEU A 48 8.10 -1.24 9.62
C LEU A 48 9.17 -0.49 10.41
N LYS A 49 9.05 -0.42 11.73
CA LYS A 49 10.09 0.17 12.59
C LYS A 49 11.42 -0.56 12.49
N TYR A 50 11.40 -1.90 12.53
CA TYR A 50 12.60 -2.70 12.32
C TYR A 50 13.24 -2.43 10.95
N LEU A 51 12.45 -2.39 9.88
CA LEU A 51 12.94 -2.11 8.53
C LEU A 51 13.51 -0.69 8.43
N SER A 52 12.91 0.30 9.10
CA SER A 52 13.41 1.67 9.10
C SER A 52 14.73 1.84 9.85
N ASP A 53 15.01 1.00 10.84
CA ASP A 53 16.24 1.09 11.64
C ASP A 53 17.42 0.35 10.95
N ASN A 54 17.15 -0.48 9.94
CA ASN A 54 18.16 -1.29 9.26
C ASN A 54 18.63 -0.67 7.93
N PHE A 55 19.45 0.38 8.03
CA PHE A 55 19.98 1.12 6.87
C PHE A 55 21.09 0.42 6.08
N GLN A 56 21.57 -0.73 6.54
CA GLN A 56 22.74 -1.39 5.94
C GLN A 56 22.40 -2.27 4.73
N LEU A 57 21.12 -2.57 4.51
CA LEU A 57 20.64 -3.31 3.37
C LEU A 57 19.55 -2.50 2.66
N PHE A 58 19.82 -2.15 1.41
CA PHE A 58 18.82 -1.63 0.47
C PHE A 58 18.54 -2.73 -0.54
N SER A 59 17.45 -3.47 -0.36
CA SER A 59 17.02 -4.52 -1.28
C SER A 59 15.65 -4.23 -1.89
N ILE A 60 15.42 -4.81 -3.07
CA ILE A 60 14.10 -4.79 -3.72
C ILE A 60 13.06 -5.42 -2.81
N ASP A 61 13.40 -6.53 -2.14
CA ASP A 61 12.47 -7.24 -1.24
C ASP A 61 12.04 -6.38 -0.05
N GLN A 62 12.96 -5.63 0.57
CA GLN A 62 12.61 -4.71 1.66
C GLN A 62 11.75 -3.55 1.16
N ALA A 63 12.05 -3.02 -0.02
CA ALA A 63 11.28 -1.94 -0.63
C ALA A 63 9.84 -2.40 -0.95
N ILE A 64 9.67 -3.63 -1.43
CA ILE A 64 8.36 -4.26 -1.63
C ILE A 64 7.66 -4.46 -0.29
N GLU A 65 8.33 -5.02 0.72
CA GLU A 65 7.75 -5.27 2.04
C GLU A 65 7.22 -3.98 2.69
N ILE A 66 7.96 -2.87 2.60
CA ILE A 66 7.52 -1.56 3.11
C ILE A 66 6.29 -1.05 2.35
N ALA A 67 6.30 -1.15 1.02
CA ALA A 67 5.18 -0.71 0.19
C ALA A 67 3.90 -1.49 0.50
N ASP A 68 3.99 -2.82 0.60
CA ASP A 68 2.87 -3.69 0.91
C ASP A 68 2.34 -3.46 2.32
N ALA A 69 3.23 -3.31 3.31
CA ALA A 69 2.86 -3.00 4.69
C ALA A 69 2.09 -1.67 4.80
N ALA A 70 2.54 -0.63 4.11
CA ALA A 70 1.82 0.65 4.06
C ALA A 70 0.44 0.51 3.43
N TYR A 71 0.32 -0.26 2.34
CA TYR A 71 -0.95 -0.54 1.69
C TYR A 71 -1.92 -1.32 2.60
N LEU A 72 -1.43 -2.32 3.32
CA LEU A 72 -2.23 -3.09 4.29
C LEU A 72 -2.77 -2.20 5.42
N LEU A 73 -1.94 -1.31 5.99
CA LEU A 73 -2.38 -0.39 7.04
C LEU A 73 -3.48 0.56 6.54
N LYS A 74 -3.36 1.03 5.29
CA LYS A 74 -4.41 1.82 4.64
C LYS A 74 -5.72 1.05 4.51
N LEU A 75 -5.69 -0.21 4.05
CA LEU A 75 -6.87 -1.07 3.94
C LEU A 75 -7.55 -1.33 5.28
N LEU A 76 -6.76 -1.46 6.35
CA LEU A 76 -7.25 -1.64 7.72
C LEU A 76 -7.86 -0.36 8.33
N ARG A 77 -8.04 0.70 7.53
CA ARG A 77 -8.55 2.02 7.95
C ARG A 77 -7.76 2.58 9.13
N LYS A 78 -6.44 2.36 9.12
CA LYS A 78 -5.46 3.00 9.98
C LYS A 78 -4.58 3.92 9.14
N PRO A 79 -5.18 4.95 8.49
CA PRO A 79 -4.41 5.83 7.62
C PRO A 79 -3.37 6.58 8.46
N ASN A 80 -2.15 6.63 7.96
CA ASN A 80 -1.08 7.47 8.44
C ASN A 80 -0.36 7.97 7.18
N ASP A 81 -0.46 9.27 6.92
CA ASP A 81 0.01 9.88 5.69
C ASP A 81 1.51 9.69 5.50
N GLU A 82 2.30 9.73 6.57
CA GLU A 82 3.74 9.49 6.53
C GLU A 82 4.08 8.04 6.15
N ILE A 83 3.33 7.07 6.69
CA ILE A 83 3.50 5.66 6.33
C ILE A 83 3.10 5.43 4.87
N GLU A 84 2.01 6.05 4.41
CA GLU A 84 1.58 5.96 3.02
C GLU A 84 2.64 6.55 2.07
N MET A 85 3.18 7.73 2.38
CA MET A 85 4.27 8.34 1.61
C MET A 85 5.51 7.45 1.59
N ALA A 86 5.92 6.90 2.73
CA ALA A 86 7.04 5.97 2.81
C ALA A 86 6.82 4.74 1.92
N GLY A 87 5.60 4.17 1.93
CA GLY A 87 5.23 3.06 1.05
C GLY A 87 5.31 3.42 -0.44
N GLN A 88 4.85 4.61 -0.82
CA GLN A 88 4.95 5.09 -2.21
C GLN A 88 6.42 5.29 -2.64
N MET A 89 7.25 5.83 -1.75
CA MET A 89 8.69 5.98 -1.99
C MET A 89 9.38 4.62 -2.16
N ALA A 90 9.08 3.66 -1.28
CA ALA A 90 9.62 2.32 -1.33
C ALA A 90 9.21 1.60 -2.64
N HIS A 91 7.94 1.70 -3.04
CA HIS A 91 7.46 1.14 -4.30
C HIS A 91 8.20 1.72 -5.52
N ARG A 92 8.34 3.06 -5.58
CA ARG A 92 9.12 3.73 -6.66
C ARG A 92 10.59 3.30 -6.64
N GLY A 93 11.18 3.18 -5.45
CA GLY A 93 12.54 2.67 -5.29
C GLY A 93 12.72 1.27 -5.87
N ALA A 94 11.82 0.33 -5.54
CA ALA A 94 11.83 -1.02 -6.07
C ALA A 94 11.76 -1.05 -7.60
N LEU A 95 10.87 -0.23 -8.20
CA LEU A 95 10.76 -0.11 -9.66
C LEU A 95 12.07 0.36 -10.30
N LEU A 96 12.72 1.38 -9.72
CA LEU A 96 13.99 1.90 -10.24
C LEU A 96 15.11 0.86 -10.14
N MET A 97 15.19 0.12 -9.04
CA MET A 97 16.17 -0.95 -8.85
C MET A 97 15.97 -2.07 -9.90
N LEU A 98 14.72 -2.51 -10.12
CA LEU A 98 14.41 -3.50 -11.16
C LEU A 98 14.77 -3.00 -12.56
N GLN A 99 14.48 -1.73 -12.87
CA GLN A 99 14.86 -1.12 -14.15
C GLN A 99 16.38 -1.08 -14.33
N ALA A 100 17.13 -0.71 -13.29
CA ALA A 100 18.59 -0.70 -13.33
C ALA A 100 19.15 -2.11 -13.61
N ASP A 101 18.59 -3.15 -12.99
CA ASP A 101 18.97 -4.55 -13.26
C ASP A 101 18.70 -4.96 -14.70
N MET A 102 17.52 -4.60 -15.24
CA MET A 102 17.16 -4.89 -16.62
C MET A 102 18.10 -4.19 -17.61
N LEU A 103 18.40 -2.90 -17.37
CA LEU A 103 19.33 -2.13 -18.20
C LEU A 103 20.74 -2.68 -18.14
N SER A 104 21.22 -3.09 -16.95
CA SER A 104 22.52 -3.71 -16.76
C SER A 104 22.64 -5.03 -17.55
N LYS A 105 21.62 -5.89 -17.46
CA LYS A 105 21.53 -7.12 -18.27
C LYS A 105 21.57 -6.79 -19.77
N LYS A 106 20.78 -5.80 -20.20
CA LYS A 106 20.72 -5.40 -21.61
C LYS A 106 22.07 -4.88 -22.13
N GLY A 107 22.76 -4.08 -21.34
CA GLY A 107 24.09 -3.59 -21.66
C GLY A 107 25.10 -4.73 -21.86
N LYS A 108 25.06 -5.75 -20.99
CA LYS A 108 25.91 -6.94 -21.11
C LYS A 108 25.63 -7.72 -22.40
N GLU A 109 24.36 -7.94 -22.75
CA GLU A 109 23.98 -8.60 -24.02
C GLU A 109 24.51 -7.84 -25.25
N LEU A 110 24.38 -6.51 -25.26
CA LEU A 110 24.85 -5.70 -26.39
C LEU A 110 26.37 -5.76 -26.52
N LEU A 111 27.09 -5.73 -25.39
CA LEU A 111 28.54 -5.87 -25.37
C LEU A 111 28.98 -7.25 -25.88
N GLU A 112 28.29 -8.32 -25.46
CA GLU A 112 28.56 -9.68 -25.95
C GLU A 112 28.36 -9.78 -27.47
N LYS A 113 27.24 -9.25 -27.98
CA LYS A 113 26.98 -9.19 -29.43
C LYS A 113 28.07 -8.42 -30.18
N SER A 114 28.51 -7.29 -29.64
CA SER A 114 29.60 -6.49 -30.21
C SER A 114 30.90 -7.30 -30.29
N LYS A 115 31.29 -7.95 -29.19
CA LYS A 115 32.50 -8.81 -29.14
C LYS A 115 32.41 -9.96 -30.15
N ASN A 116 31.27 -10.62 -30.25
CA ASN A 116 31.04 -11.70 -31.21
C ASN A 116 31.17 -11.18 -32.66
N LYS A 117 30.61 -10.00 -32.95
CA LYS A 117 30.72 -9.39 -34.28
C LYS A 117 32.16 -9.06 -34.64
N LEU A 118 32.95 -8.51 -33.70
CA LEU A 118 34.36 -8.23 -33.92
C LEU A 118 35.17 -9.52 -34.16
N LYS A 119 34.90 -10.57 -33.38
CA LYS A 119 35.56 -11.89 -33.56
C LYS A 119 35.32 -12.49 -34.94
N LEU A 120 34.13 -12.30 -35.51
CA LEU A 120 33.80 -12.77 -36.86
C LEU A 120 34.39 -11.89 -37.97
N THR A 121 34.65 -10.61 -37.69
CA THR A 121 35.13 -9.65 -38.69
C THR A 121 36.66 -9.56 -38.77
N ILE A 122 37.36 -9.75 -37.65
CA ILE A 122 38.84 -9.59 -37.54
C ILE A 122 39.59 -10.90 -37.89
N LEU A 123 38.94 -11.83 -38.59
CA LEU A 123 39.60 -12.99 -39.21
C LEU A 123 39.81 -12.74 -40.70
#